data_AF-A0A7C2LGX0-F1
#
_entry.id   AF-A0A7C2LGX0-F1
#
_cell.length_a   1.000
_cell.length_b   1.000
_cell.length_c   1.000
_cell.angle_alpha   90.00
_cell.angle_beta   90.00
_cell.angle_gamma   90.00
#
_symmetry.space_group_name_H-M   'P 1'
#
loop_
_entity.id
_entity.type
_entity.pdbx_description
1 polymer ?
#
loop_
_entity_poly.entity_id
_entity_poly.type
_entity_poly.pdbx_seq_one_letter_code
_entity_poly.pdbx_strand_id
1 'polypeptide(L)'
;MEQLWQDFLSRPGIYIGAICTLALMSLIYRENAVYRFFEHIFIGLAAGFSIVALVKNILDPFLYRPVFEKGEWYWTFVFMFGLLFYFIHSRKHNWLSRLPIGFLMGFSAGQTFQIFANTYLPQLSDSFRPLYVTTPDGAVDIARGINNLIFMVVLVTVMSYFFFSFEQKSRAIRNSAQFGRWVMMVAFGAIFGTTIMARMALLFDRMYYIFGDWLRLVQ
;
A
#
# COMPACT_ATOMS: atom_id res chain seq x y z
N MET A 1 16.40 -43.41 -5.29
CA MET A 1 17.13 -42.58 -4.32
C MET A 1 18.03 -41.57 -5.02
N GLU A 2 18.88 -41.99 -5.97
CA GLU A 2 19.76 -41.07 -6.73
C GLU A 2 19.02 -39.99 -7.53
N GLN A 3 17.88 -40.31 -8.13
CA GLN A 3 17.08 -39.35 -8.91
C GLN A 3 16.50 -38.21 -8.05
N LEU A 4 16.14 -38.50 -6.79
CA LEU A 4 15.68 -37.49 -5.83
C LEU A 4 16.83 -36.59 -5.37
N TRP A 5 18.02 -37.18 -5.19
CA TRP A 5 19.23 -36.43 -4.83
C TRP A 5 19.69 -35.50 -5.96
N GLN A 6 19.60 -35.92 -7.22
CA GLN A 6 19.91 -35.08 -8.38
C GLN A 6 18.91 -33.92 -8.54
N ASP A 7 17.61 -34.16 -8.37
CA ASP A 7 16.58 -33.12 -8.45
C ASP A 7 16.74 -32.10 -7.30
N PHE A 8 17.08 -32.56 -6.09
CA PHE A 8 17.41 -31.71 -4.94
C PHE A 8 18.63 -30.80 -5.19
N LEU A 9 19.72 -31.36 -5.73
CA LEU A 9 20.93 -30.61 -6.04
C LEU A 9 20.74 -29.62 -7.19
N SER A 10 19.80 -29.88 -8.09
CA SER A 10 19.50 -29.00 -9.24
C SER A 10 18.68 -27.76 -8.87
N ARG A 11 17.83 -27.83 -7.82
CA ARG A 11 16.90 -26.76 -7.43
C ARG A 11 16.86 -26.50 -5.92
N PRO A 12 18.00 -26.32 -5.23
CA PRO A 12 18.04 -26.23 -3.77
C PRO A 12 17.17 -25.09 -3.23
N GLY A 13 17.07 -23.97 -3.95
CA GLY A 13 16.24 -22.83 -3.58
C GLY A 13 14.75 -23.16 -3.44
N ILE A 14 14.22 -24.07 -4.27
CA ILE A 14 12.80 -24.44 -4.22
C ILE A 14 12.49 -25.22 -2.95
N TYR A 15 13.33 -26.21 -2.64
CA TYR A 15 13.20 -27.03 -1.43
C TYR A 15 13.33 -26.20 -0.15
N ILE A 16 14.33 -25.31 -0.09
CA ILE A 16 14.51 -24.41 1.05
C ILE A 16 13.29 -23.49 1.19
N GLY A 17 12.82 -22.89 0.08
CA GLY A 17 11.64 -22.04 0.09
C GLY A 17 10.36 -22.78 0.49
N ALA A 18 10.22 -24.05 0.11
CA ALA A 18 9.05 -24.87 0.46
C ALA A 18 9.04 -25.20 1.96
N ILE A 19 10.19 -25.58 2.51
CA ILE A 19 10.35 -25.82 3.96
C ILE A 19 10.06 -24.54 4.74
N CYS A 20 10.60 -23.39 4.32
CA CYS A 20 10.31 -22.09 4.93
C CYS A 20 8.81 -21.75 4.88
N THR A 21 8.16 -22.00 3.74
CA THR A 21 6.72 -21.73 3.56
C THR A 21 5.89 -22.62 4.48
N LEU A 22 6.18 -23.91 4.56
CA LEU A 22 5.51 -24.84 5.48
C LEU A 22 5.75 -24.48 6.94
N ALA A 23 6.98 -24.11 7.31
CA ALA A 23 7.32 -23.69 8.66
C ALA A 23 6.51 -22.45 9.09
N LEU A 24 6.33 -21.48 8.19
CA LEU A 24 5.47 -20.31 8.44
C LEU A 24 3.98 -20.68 8.46
N MET A 25 3.53 -21.56 7.57
CA MET A 25 2.13 -22.05 7.56
C MET A 25 1.78 -22.84 8.82
N SER A 26 2.74 -23.39 9.56
CA SER A 26 2.49 -24.02 10.85
C SER A 26 1.81 -23.08 11.86
N LEU A 27 1.91 -21.75 11.68
CA LEU A 27 1.22 -20.76 12.50
C LEU A 27 -0.31 -20.96 12.49
N ILE A 28 -0.87 -21.42 11.38
CA ILE A 28 -2.32 -21.62 11.22
C ILE A 28 -2.84 -22.62 12.26
N TYR A 29 -2.02 -23.60 12.64
CA TYR A 29 -2.37 -24.58 13.66
C TYR A 29 -2.12 -24.05 15.07
N ARG A 30 -0.89 -23.59 15.34
CA ARG A 30 -0.48 -22.97 16.62
C ARG A 30 0.93 -22.40 16.48
N GLU A 31 1.29 -21.46 17.35
CA GLU A 31 2.69 -21.08 17.56
C GLU A 31 3.52 -22.28 18.07
N ASN A 32 4.32 -22.85 17.17
CA ASN A 32 5.24 -23.96 17.46
C ASN A 32 6.69 -23.48 17.50
N ALA A 33 7.59 -24.25 18.12
CA ALA A 33 9.02 -23.92 18.16
C ALA A 33 9.64 -23.77 16.75
N VAL A 34 9.20 -24.60 15.80
CA VAL A 34 9.60 -24.53 14.39
C VAL A 34 9.20 -23.19 13.78
N TYR A 35 7.94 -22.77 13.94
CA TYR A 35 7.46 -21.48 13.47
C TYR A 35 8.31 -20.33 14.04
N ARG A 36 8.51 -20.32 15.36
CA ARG A 36 9.26 -19.27 16.05
C ARG A 36 10.70 -19.17 15.54
N PHE A 37 11.37 -20.30 15.29
CA PHE A 37 12.73 -20.31 14.76
C PHE A 37 12.81 -19.65 13.37
N PHE A 38 11.94 -20.05 12.45
CA PHE A 38 11.91 -19.48 11.10
C PHE A 38 11.49 -18.01 11.10
N GLU A 39 10.57 -17.61 11.98
CA GLU A 39 10.17 -16.22 12.17
C GLU A 39 11.38 -15.34 12.52
N HIS A 40 12.24 -15.76 13.46
CA HIS A 40 13.44 -14.99 13.82
C HIS A 40 14.45 -14.88 12.66
N ILE A 41 14.60 -15.95 11.86
CA ILE A 41 15.41 -15.92 10.64
C ILE A 41 14.86 -14.88 9.66
N PHE A 42 13.55 -14.89 9.41
CA PHE A 42 12.91 -13.95 8.49
C PHE A 42 13.01 -12.50 8.98
N ILE A 43 12.82 -12.25 10.28
CA ILE A 43 13.00 -10.91 10.88
C ILE A 43 14.46 -10.46 10.73
N GLY A 44 15.43 -11.35 10.97
CA GLY A 44 16.85 -11.05 10.76
C GLY A 44 17.19 -10.72 9.31
N LEU A 45 16.64 -11.49 8.36
CA LEU A 45 16.78 -11.22 6.93
C LEU A 45 16.17 -9.87 6.55
N ALA A 46 14.97 -9.56 7.05
CA ALA A 46 14.30 -8.29 6.80
C ALA A 46 15.11 -7.11 7.36
N ALA A 47 15.70 -7.25 8.56
CA ALA A 47 16.59 -6.25 9.14
C ALA A 47 17.86 -6.06 8.29
N GLY A 48 18.50 -7.15 7.85
CA GLY A 48 19.67 -7.09 6.97
C GLY A 48 19.36 -6.42 5.62
N PHE A 49 18.25 -6.82 4.99
CA PHE A 49 17.78 -6.20 3.75
C PHE A 49 17.51 -4.70 3.95
N SER A 50 16.91 -4.31 5.06
CA SER A 50 16.62 -2.89 5.37
C SER A 50 17.90 -2.05 5.44
N ILE A 51 18.98 -2.59 5.99
CA ILE A 51 20.29 -1.91 6.02
C ILE A 51 20.85 -1.75 4.60
N VAL A 52 20.83 -2.81 3.79
CA VAL A 52 21.31 -2.75 2.40
C VAL A 52 20.47 -1.78 1.56
N ALA A 53 19.15 -1.82 1.73
CA ALA A 53 18.23 -0.90 1.07
C ALA A 53 18.51 0.55 1.49
N LEU A 54 18.80 0.82 2.76
CA LEU A 54 19.19 2.14 3.23
C LEU A 54 20.50 2.61 2.56
N VAL A 55 21.50 1.74 2.47
CA VAL A 55 22.77 2.08 1.80
C VAL A 55 22.55 2.35 0.31
N LYS A 56 21.83 1.47 -0.40
CA LYS A 56 21.69 1.56 -1.87
C LYS A 56 20.67 2.58 -2.33
N ASN A 57 19.56 2.75 -1.61
CA ASN A 57 18.47 3.64 -2.02
C ASN A 57 18.59 5.03 -1.42
N ILE A 58 19.34 5.19 -0.32
CA ILE A 58 19.49 6.48 0.36
C ILE A 58 20.94 6.95 0.31
N LEU A 59 21.85 6.18 0.92
CA LEU A 59 23.22 6.66 1.13
C LEU A 59 24.02 6.80 -0.18
N ASP A 60 23.89 5.83 -1.09
CA ASP A 60 24.58 5.84 -2.39
C ASP A 60 24.14 7.01 -3.28
N PRO A 61 22.84 7.20 -3.58
CA PRO A 61 22.38 8.26 -4.48
C PRO A 61 22.40 9.67 -3.87
N PHE A 62 22.23 9.83 -2.54
CA PHE A 62 22.16 11.15 -1.92
C PHE A 62 23.46 11.60 -1.24
N LEU A 63 24.39 10.68 -0.94
CA LEU A 63 25.66 11.02 -0.30
C LEU A 63 26.86 10.59 -1.15
N TYR A 64 27.00 9.29 -1.46
CA TYR A 64 28.23 8.75 -2.01
C TYR A 64 28.51 9.28 -3.43
N ARG A 65 27.63 9.00 -4.39
CA ARG A 65 27.81 9.45 -5.78
C ARG A 65 27.84 10.97 -5.94
N PRO A 66 26.92 11.77 -5.36
CA PRO A 66 26.94 13.21 -5.56
C PRO A 66 28.19 13.87 -4.98
N VAL A 67 28.66 13.43 -3.81
CA VAL A 67 29.84 14.04 -3.16
C VAL A 67 31.14 13.56 -3.78
N PHE A 68 31.31 12.25 -4.01
CA PHE A 68 32.59 11.68 -4.45
C PHE A 68 32.74 11.55 -5.97
N GLU A 69 31.65 11.35 -6.73
CA GLU A 69 31.74 11.19 -8.19
C GLU A 69 31.40 12.48 -8.95
N LYS A 70 30.38 13.22 -8.50
CA LYS A 70 29.90 14.43 -9.20
C LYS A 70 30.48 15.75 -8.66
N GLY A 71 31.13 15.72 -7.49
CA GLY A 71 31.69 16.92 -6.85
C GLY A 71 30.64 17.91 -6.35
N GLU A 72 29.40 17.47 -6.12
CA GLU A 72 28.30 18.29 -5.59
C GLU A 72 28.39 18.39 -4.06
N TRP A 73 29.35 19.18 -3.57
CA TRP A 73 29.63 19.37 -2.12
C TRP A 73 28.43 19.86 -1.29
N TYR A 74 27.39 20.42 -1.93
CA TYR A 74 26.17 20.85 -1.26
C TYR A 74 25.50 19.72 -0.46
N TRP A 75 25.54 18.48 -0.96
CA TRP A 75 24.95 17.33 -0.27
C TRP A 75 25.62 17.00 1.07
N THR A 76 26.89 17.38 1.25
CA THR A 76 27.59 17.24 2.54
C THR A 76 26.94 18.08 3.63
N PHE A 77 26.38 19.25 3.30
CA PHE A 77 25.66 20.08 4.29
C PHE A 77 24.37 19.40 4.75
N VAL A 78 23.63 18.77 3.83
CA VAL A 78 22.42 18.00 4.14
C VAL A 78 22.76 16.81 5.05
N PHE A 79 23.88 16.13 4.79
CA PHE A 79 24.37 15.06 5.65
C PHE A 79 24.73 15.54 7.05
N MET A 80 25.42 16.68 7.16
CA MET A 80 25.73 17.29 8.45
C MET A 80 24.46 17.67 9.21
N PHE A 81 23.45 18.18 8.51
CA PHE A 81 22.14 18.45 9.08
C PHE A 81 21.43 17.16 9.56
N GLY A 82 21.57 16.06 8.82
CA GLY A 82 21.09 14.74 9.24
C GLY A 82 21.79 14.20 10.49
N LEU A 83 23.10 14.41 10.63
CA LEU A 83 23.86 14.01 11.82
C LEU A 83 23.35 14.68 13.11
N LEU A 84 22.70 15.85 12.99
CA LEU A 84 22.09 16.53 14.13
C LEU A 84 21.05 15.66 14.85
N PHE A 85 20.46 14.69 14.14
CA PHE A 85 19.49 13.75 14.69
C PHE A 85 20.11 12.90 15.82
N TYR A 86 21.38 12.53 15.74
CA TYR A 86 22.05 11.72 16.77
C TYR A 86 22.24 12.46 18.10
N PHE A 87 22.14 13.80 18.13
CA PHE A 87 22.16 14.56 19.39
C PHE A 87 20.93 14.31 20.27
N ILE A 88 19.94 13.56 19.80
CA ILE A 88 18.82 13.08 20.63
C ILE A 88 19.30 12.30 21.87
N HIS A 89 20.44 11.62 21.79
CA HIS A 89 21.00 10.86 22.92
C HIS A 89 21.75 11.74 23.94
N SER A 90 22.08 12.99 23.58
CA SER A 90 22.79 13.92 24.46
C SER A 90 21.83 14.81 25.24
N ARG A 91 21.89 14.79 26.58
CA ARG A 91 21.00 15.65 27.41
C ARG A 91 21.21 17.15 27.20
N LYS A 92 22.42 17.59 26.85
CA LYS A 92 22.78 19.01 26.72
C LYS A 92 22.43 19.60 25.34
N HIS A 93 22.65 18.84 24.26
CA HIS A 93 22.46 19.32 22.88
C HIS A 93 21.20 18.76 22.21
N ASN A 94 20.27 18.17 22.97
CA ASN A 94 19.05 17.60 22.41
C ASN A 94 18.23 18.60 21.56
N TRP A 95 18.33 19.91 21.84
CA TRP A 95 17.65 20.93 21.05
C TRP A 95 18.06 20.93 19.57
N LEU A 96 19.29 20.54 19.23
CA LEU A 96 19.76 20.42 17.84
C LEU A 96 18.98 19.36 17.07
N SER A 97 18.55 18.28 17.73
CA SER A 97 17.76 17.21 17.09
C SER A 97 16.35 17.66 16.70
N ARG A 98 15.83 18.74 17.33
CA ARG A 98 14.51 19.27 17.00
C ARG A 98 14.45 19.93 15.62
N LEU A 99 15.58 20.45 15.12
CA LEU A 99 15.67 21.06 13.79
C LEU A 99 15.42 20.03 12.66
N PRO A 100 16.15 18.91 12.56
CA PRO A 100 15.88 17.90 11.56
C PRO A 100 14.51 17.24 11.76
N ILE A 101 14.06 17.03 13.00
CA ILE A 101 12.71 16.49 13.27
C ILE A 101 11.62 17.43 12.75
N GLY A 102 11.70 18.73 13.06
CA GLY A 102 10.75 19.74 12.57
C GLY A 102 10.78 19.87 11.06
N PHE A 103 11.97 19.81 10.45
CA PHE A 103 12.11 19.79 8.99
C PHE A 103 11.45 18.55 8.37
N LEU A 104 11.68 17.36 8.93
CA LEU A 104 11.05 16.11 8.46
C LEU A 104 9.53 16.16 8.60
N MET A 105 9.01 16.73 9.70
CA MET A 105 7.57 16.93 9.88
C MET A 105 6.98 17.92 8.87
N GLY A 106 7.67 19.03 8.59
CA GLY A 106 7.25 20.00 7.57
C GLY A 106 7.27 19.38 6.16
N PHE A 107 8.32 18.62 5.85
CA PHE A 107 8.44 17.90 4.59
C PHE A 107 7.34 16.85 4.42
N SER A 108 7.08 16.03 5.45
CA SER A 108 6.02 15.02 5.40
C SER A 108 4.63 15.66 5.30
N ALA A 109 4.36 16.74 6.05
CA ALA A 109 3.11 17.49 5.94
C ALA A 109 2.91 18.07 4.53
N GLY A 110 3.98 18.63 3.93
CA GLY A 110 3.95 19.12 2.56
C GLY A 110 3.66 18.02 1.54
N GLN A 111 4.31 16.86 1.67
CA GLN A 111 4.03 15.71 0.82
C GLN A 111 2.60 15.19 0.99
N THR A 112 2.11 15.07 2.23
CA THR A 112 0.72 14.65 2.49
C THR A 112 -0.27 15.64 1.89
N PHE A 113 -0.01 16.95 2.00
CA PHE A 113 -0.83 17.97 1.36
C PHE A 113 -0.82 17.84 -0.17
N GLN A 114 0.35 17.61 -0.78
CA GLN A 114 0.47 17.40 -2.22
C GLN A 114 -0.27 16.13 -2.68
N ILE A 115 -0.16 15.04 -1.92
CA ILE A 115 -0.91 13.80 -2.19
C ILE A 115 -2.41 14.04 -2.05
N PHE A 116 -2.84 14.75 -1.01
CA PHE A 116 -4.23 15.14 -0.82
C PHE A 116 -4.74 15.95 -2.02
N ALA A 117 -4.02 17.01 -2.40
CA ALA A 117 -4.41 17.86 -3.51
C ALA A 117 -4.50 17.08 -4.82
N ASN A 118 -3.49 16.25 -5.15
CA ASN A 118 -3.48 15.48 -6.39
C ASN A 118 -4.46 14.31 -6.41
N THR A 119 -4.89 13.81 -5.25
CA THR A 119 -5.86 12.70 -5.18
C THR A 119 -7.28 13.21 -5.17
N TYR A 120 -7.58 14.17 -4.28
CA TYR A 120 -8.96 14.59 -4.01
C TYR A 120 -9.43 15.74 -4.90
N LEU A 121 -8.56 16.66 -5.37
CA LEU A 121 -9.01 17.74 -6.26
C LEU A 121 -9.47 17.21 -7.62
N PRO A 122 -8.71 16.32 -8.30
CA PRO A 122 -9.20 15.71 -9.53
C PRO A 122 -10.45 14.87 -9.28
N GLN A 123 -10.53 14.12 -8.17
CA GLN A 123 -11.72 13.33 -7.83
C GLN A 123 -12.97 14.22 -7.66
N LEU A 124 -12.83 15.41 -7.09
CA LEU A 124 -13.92 16.38 -6.97
C LEU A 124 -14.33 16.92 -8.35
N SER A 125 -13.37 17.29 -9.19
CA SER A 125 -13.62 17.75 -10.56
C SER A 125 -14.32 16.66 -11.40
N ASP A 126 -13.82 15.44 -11.34
CA ASP A 126 -14.36 14.26 -12.05
C ASP A 126 -15.72 13.81 -11.52
N SER A 127 -16.15 14.32 -10.35
CA SER A 127 -17.51 14.09 -9.85
C SER A 127 -18.54 14.93 -10.61
N PHE A 128 -18.15 16.04 -11.24
CA PHE A 128 -19.02 16.86 -12.08
C PHE A 128 -19.09 16.30 -13.51
N ARG A 129 -19.56 15.05 -13.66
CA ARG A 129 -19.64 14.40 -14.98
C ARG A 129 -20.72 15.01 -15.87
N PRO A 130 -20.44 15.33 -17.13
CA PRO A 130 -21.46 15.80 -18.07
C PRO A 130 -22.46 14.67 -18.36
N LEU A 131 -23.76 15.00 -18.29
CA LEU A 131 -24.86 14.06 -18.57
C LEU A 131 -25.07 13.84 -20.07
N TYR A 132 -24.68 14.82 -20.88
CA TYR A 132 -24.69 14.74 -22.33
C TYR A 132 -23.27 14.47 -22.82
N VAL A 133 -23.01 13.23 -23.24
CA VAL A 133 -21.70 12.81 -23.76
C VAL A 133 -21.83 12.55 -25.25
N THR A 134 -21.12 13.33 -26.06
CA THR A 134 -21.02 13.14 -27.50
C THR A 134 -19.70 12.44 -27.82
N THR A 135 -19.75 11.37 -28.61
CA THR A 135 -18.59 10.68 -29.15
C THR A 135 -17.87 11.61 -30.16
N PRO A 136 -16.56 11.47 -30.40
CA PRO A 136 -15.85 12.25 -31.43
C PRO A 136 -16.50 12.23 -32.83
N ASP A 137 -17.32 11.22 -33.12
CA ASP A 137 -18.10 11.06 -34.35
C ASP A 137 -19.44 11.82 -34.37
N GLY A 138 -19.72 12.67 -33.37
CA GLY A 138 -20.96 13.46 -33.28
C GLY A 138 -22.20 12.67 -32.82
N ALA A 139 -22.08 11.35 -32.62
CA ALA A 139 -23.14 10.50 -32.08
C ALA A 139 -23.27 10.66 -30.56
N VAL A 140 -24.51 10.65 -30.05
CA VAL A 140 -24.79 10.70 -28.60
C VAL A 140 -24.56 9.32 -28.00
N ASP A 141 -23.62 9.20 -27.06
CA ASP A 141 -23.39 7.97 -26.31
C ASP A 141 -24.37 7.88 -25.13
N ILE A 142 -25.52 7.29 -25.40
CA ILE A 142 -26.61 7.13 -24.43
C ILE A 142 -26.15 6.26 -23.24
N ALA A 143 -25.29 5.27 -23.47
CA ALA A 143 -24.83 4.37 -22.42
C ALA A 143 -23.95 5.11 -21.40
N ARG A 144 -23.04 5.97 -21.87
CA ARG A 144 -22.24 6.85 -20.99
C ARG A 144 -23.09 7.88 -20.27
N GLY A 145 -24.08 8.47 -20.95
CA GLY A 145 -25.03 9.40 -20.33
C GLY A 145 -25.81 8.77 -19.17
N ILE A 146 -26.34 7.56 -19.37
CA ILE A 146 -27.05 6.81 -18.31
C ILE A 146 -26.11 6.48 -17.14
N ASN A 147 -24.88 6.04 -17.41
CA ASN A 147 -23.92 5.75 -16.34
C ASN A 147 -23.57 6.99 -15.51
N ASN A 148 -23.36 8.13 -16.17
CA ASN A 148 -23.09 9.40 -15.49
C ASN A 148 -24.31 9.88 -14.67
N LEU A 149 -25.53 9.66 -15.17
CA LEU A 149 -26.76 9.93 -14.42
C LEU A 149 -26.85 9.06 -13.16
N ILE A 150 -26.64 7.75 -13.28
CA ILE A 150 -26.64 6.82 -12.15
C ILE A 150 -25.60 7.25 -11.12
N PHE A 151 -24.38 7.58 -11.56
CA PHE A 151 -23.32 8.10 -10.69
C PHE A 151 -23.77 9.36 -9.93
N MET A 152 -24.33 10.35 -10.63
CA MET A 152 -24.81 11.59 -10.02
C MET A 152 -25.91 11.33 -8.98
N VAL A 153 -26.87 10.47 -9.30
CA VAL A 153 -27.96 10.09 -8.39
C VAL A 153 -27.40 9.41 -7.14
N VAL A 154 -26.48 8.46 -7.30
CA VAL A 154 -25.80 7.80 -6.18
C VAL A 154 -25.03 8.80 -5.33
N LEU A 155 -24.24 9.68 -5.95
CA LEU A 155 -23.44 10.69 -5.27
C LEU A 155 -24.30 11.63 -4.42
N VAL A 156 -25.37 12.20 -5.00
CA VAL A 156 -26.28 13.11 -4.29
C VAL A 156 -26.99 12.39 -3.14
N THR A 157 -27.42 11.16 -3.37
CA THR A 157 -28.11 10.35 -2.37
C THR A 157 -27.18 10.00 -1.19
N VAL A 158 -25.92 9.63 -1.46
CA VAL A 158 -24.92 9.35 -0.42
C VAL A 158 -24.53 10.63 0.33
N MET A 159 -24.37 11.75 -0.37
CA MET A 159 -24.14 13.05 0.28
C MET A 159 -25.32 13.42 1.18
N SER A 160 -26.56 13.20 0.74
CA SER A 160 -27.74 13.40 1.59
C SER A 160 -27.74 12.51 2.84
N TYR A 161 -27.13 11.32 2.79
CA TYR A 161 -26.99 10.45 3.96
C TYR A 161 -25.98 10.98 4.99
N PHE A 162 -24.83 11.50 4.54
CA PHE A 162 -23.76 12.01 5.42
C PHE A 162 -23.93 13.48 5.82
N PHE A 163 -24.85 14.20 5.19
CA PHE A 163 -25.09 15.61 5.50
C PHE A 163 -25.91 15.75 6.79
N PHE A 164 -25.20 16.00 7.91
CA PHE A 164 -25.80 16.12 9.25
C PHE A 164 -26.20 17.56 9.65
N SER A 165 -25.89 18.57 8.83
CA SER A 165 -26.08 19.98 9.22
C SER A 165 -27.54 20.48 9.22
N PHE A 166 -28.49 19.75 8.65
CA PHE A 166 -29.92 20.08 8.72
C PHE A 166 -30.74 18.89 9.22
N GLU A 167 -31.75 19.15 10.06
CA GLU A 167 -32.72 18.13 10.47
C GLU A 167 -33.49 17.63 9.23
N GLN A 168 -33.37 16.34 8.92
CA GLN A 168 -34.02 15.69 7.78
C GLN A 168 -35.54 15.55 7.97
N LYS A 169 -36.27 16.66 8.04
CA LYS A 169 -37.74 16.68 8.25
C LYS A 169 -38.53 16.32 6.99
N SER A 170 -37.97 16.52 5.80
CA SER A 170 -38.61 16.18 4.53
C SER A 170 -38.60 14.68 4.25
N ARG A 171 -39.76 14.11 3.90
CA ARG A 171 -39.92 12.69 3.54
C ARG A 171 -39.06 12.29 2.33
N ALA A 172 -38.87 13.20 1.37
CA ALA A 172 -38.04 12.95 0.19
C ALA A 172 -36.55 12.84 0.54
N ILE A 173 -36.05 13.73 1.41
CA ILE A 173 -34.64 13.70 1.87
C ILE A 173 -34.38 12.46 2.72
N ARG A 174 -35.32 12.07 3.58
CA ARG A 174 -35.18 10.86 4.41
C ARG A 174 -35.13 9.58 3.57
N ASN A 175 -35.97 9.47 2.53
CA ASN A 175 -35.98 8.31 1.64
C ASN A 175 -34.70 8.26 0.77
N SER A 176 -34.24 9.42 0.26
CA SER A 176 -32.96 9.51 -0.44
C SER A 176 -31.80 9.09 0.47
N ALA A 177 -31.68 9.66 1.67
CA ALA A 177 -30.65 9.26 2.63
C ALA A 177 -30.68 7.76 2.99
N GLN A 178 -31.87 7.14 3.08
CA GLN A 178 -32.00 5.70 3.30
C GLN A 178 -31.48 4.89 2.11
N PHE A 179 -31.83 5.28 0.87
CA PHE A 179 -31.29 4.64 -0.34
C PHE A 179 -29.76 4.76 -0.40
N GLY A 180 -29.22 5.93 -0.04
CA GLY A 180 -27.77 6.19 -0.01
C GLY A 180 -27.05 5.27 0.96
N ARG A 181 -27.64 5.02 2.13
CA ARG A 181 -27.13 4.05 3.11
C ARG A 181 -27.04 2.64 2.53
N TRP A 182 -28.06 2.17 1.81
CA TRP A 182 -28.05 0.84 1.18
C TRP A 182 -26.97 0.75 0.10
N VAL A 183 -26.86 1.77 -0.76
CA VAL A 183 -25.82 1.81 -1.79
C VAL A 183 -24.42 1.81 -1.16
N MET A 184 -24.22 2.54 -0.06
CA MET A 184 -22.96 2.52 0.71
C MET A 184 -22.66 1.13 1.28
N MET A 185 -23.65 0.43 1.83
CA MET A 185 -23.45 -0.93 2.34
C MET A 185 -23.00 -1.90 1.24
N VAL A 186 -23.57 -1.79 0.04
CA VAL A 186 -23.13 -2.60 -1.12
C VAL A 186 -21.70 -2.25 -1.52
N ALA A 187 -21.35 -0.96 -1.59
CA ALA A 187 -20.00 -0.52 -1.91
C ALA A 187 -18.96 -1.00 -0.88
N PHE A 188 -19.27 -0.91 0.42
CA PHE A 188 -18.42 -1.47 1.47
C PHE A 188 -18.30 -2.98 1.34
N GLY A 189 -19.39 -3.68 1.04
CA GLY A 189 -19.37 -5.13 0.79
C GLY A 189 -18.40 -5.50 -0.35
N ALA A 190 -18.39 -4.74 -1.44
CA ALA A 190 -17.44 -4.93 -2.53
C ALA A 190 -15.99 -4.68 -2.09
N ILE A 191 -15.72 -3.60 -1.34
CA ILE A 191 -14.38 -3.31 -0.80
C ILE A 191 -13.90 -4.42 0.13
N PHE A 192 -14.74 -4.88 1.08
CA PHE A 192 -14.41 -6.02 1.93
C PHE A 192 -14.14 -7.28 1.10
N GLY A 193 -14.94 -7.55 0.06
CA GLY A 193 -14.73 -8.65 -0.87
C GLY A 193 -13.35 -8.62 -1.53
N THR A 194 -12.87 -7.45 -1.97
CA THR A 194 -11.52 -7.32 -2.56
C THR A 194 -10.42 -7.67 -1.57
N THR A 195 -10.57 -7.34 -0.28
CA THR A 195 -9.57 -7.70 0.74
C THR A 195 -9.51 -9.21 1.02
N ILE A 196 -10.67 -9.88 1.00
CA ILE A 196 -10.75 -11.34 1.15
C ILE A 196 -10.10 -12.00 -0.07
N MET A 197 -10.41 -11.51 -1.28
CA MET A 197 -9.82 -11.99 -2.52
C MET A 197 -8.29 -11.87 -2.49
N ALA A 198 -7.74 -10.74 -2.05
CA ALA A 198 -6.30 -10.55 -1.95
C ALA A 198 -5.64 -11.56 -0.99
N ARG A 199 -6.24 -11.81 0.18
CA ARG A 199 -5.74 -12.82 1.13
C ARG A 199 -5.81 -14.23 0.57
N MET A 200 -6.91 -14.56 -0.12
CA MET A 200 -7.07 -15.87 -0.75
C MET A 200 -6.09 -16.07 -1.93
N ALA A 201 -5.80 -15.01 -2.68
CA ALA A 201 -4.81 -15.02 -3.75
C ALA A 201 -3.39 -15.28 -3.21
N LEU A 202 -3.01 -14.67 -2.07
CA LEU A 202 -1.74 -14.96 -1.42
C LEU A 202 -1.65 -16.42 -0.94
N LEU A 203 -2.74 -16.96 -0.38
CA LEU A 203 -2.80 -18.37 0.02
C LEU A 203 -2.68 -19.30 -1.20
N PHE A 204 -3.41 -19.00 -2.28
CA PHE A 204 -3.34 -19.76 -3.52
C PHE A 204 -1.93 -19.77 -4.10
N ASP A 205 -1.25 -18.62 -4.13
CA ASP A 205 0.13 -18.49 -4.59
C ASP A 205 1.09 -19.38 -3.76
N ARG A 206 0.94 -19.41 -2.43
CA ARG A 206 1.73 -20.31 -1.56
C ARG A 206 1.37 -21.79 -1.78
N MET A 207 0.10 -22.13 -1.99
CA MET A 207 -0.32 -23.50 -2.29
C MET A 207 0.21 -23.96 -3.65
N TYR A 208 0.16 -23.12 -4.68
CA TYR A 208 0.70 -23.42 -6.01
C TYR A 208 2.21 -23.65 -5.95
N TYR A 209 2.94 -22.86 -5.18
CA TYR A 209 4.37 -23.08 -4.95
C TYR A 209 4.69 -24.44 -4.30
N ILE A 210 3.87 -24.88 -3.33
CA ILE A 210 4.05 -26.20 -2.67
C ILE A 210 3.66 -27.35 -3.60
N PHE A 211 2.49 -27.27 -4.26
CA PHE A 211 1.96 -28.38 -5.05
C PHE A 211 2.49 -28.46 -6.48
N GLY A 212 2.77 -27.31 -7.11
CA GLY A 212 3.29 -27.20 -8.46
C GLY A 212 4.81 -27.19 -8.50
N ASP A 213 5.44 -26.16 -7.95
CA ASP A 213 6.91 -25.99 -8.08
C ASP A 213 7.70 -27.04 -7.29
N TRP A 214 7.24 -27.38 -6.08
CA TRP A 214 7.94 -28.33 -5.22
C TRP A 214 7.51 -29.78 -5.44
N LEU A 215 6.21 -30.09 -5.35
CA LEU A 215 5.71 -31.47 -5.48
C LEU A 215 5.37 -31.90 -6.92
N ARG A 216 5.25 -30.97 -7.87
CA ARG A 216 4.87 -31.22 -9.28
C ARG A 216 3.60 -32.07 -9.46
N LEU A 217 2.67 -31.97 -8.53
CA LEU A 217 1.39 -32.70 -8.56
C LEU A 217 0.35 -31.99 -9.44
N VAL A 218 0.54 -30.70 -9.69
CA VAL A 218 -0.34 -29.85 -10.50
C VAL A 218 0.57 -29.04 -11.43
N GLN A 219 0.23 -29.00 -12.73
CA GLN A 219 0.85 -28.08 -13.70
C GLN A 219 0.05 -26.79 -13.73
#